data_AF-A0A439RTK2-F1
#
_entry.id   AF-A0A439RTK2-F1
#
_cell.length_a   1.000
_cell.length_b   1.000
_cell.length_c   1.000
_cell.angle_alpha   90.00
_cell.angle_beta   90.00
_cell.angle_gamma   90.00
#
_symmetry.space_group_name_H-M   'P 1'
#
loop_
_entity.id
_entity.type
_entity.pdbx_description
1 polymer ?
#
loop_
_entity_poly.entity_id
_entity_poly.type
_entity_poly.pdbx_seq_one_letter_code
_entity_poly.pdbx_strand_id
1 'polypeptide(L)'
;MSRHQFVRELESTADHISDASRADLQVLLRRAALLLRNVGGLSLDPNTDEVLNGLAAEMGKPKPELLEKIVGEWLVSNAYLPVPRQLDEESTVEGNA
;
A
#
# COMPACT_ATOMS: atom_id res chain seq x y z
N MET A 1 7.49 -7.59 -16.86
CA MET A 1 8.12 -6.26 -16.81
C MET A 1 7.83 -5.66 -15.44
N SER A 2 8.84 -5.17 -14.71
CA SER A 2 8.62 -4.58 -13.39
C SER A 2 8.10 -3.14 -13.50
N ARG A 3 7.46 -2.61 -12.44
CA ARG A 3 7.00 -1.20 -12.40
C ARG A 3 8.13 -0.22 -12.73
N HIS A 4 9.32 -0.44 -12.18
CA HIS A 4 10.51 0.39 -12.43
C HIS A 4 10.99 0.34 -13.88
N GLN A 5 10.87 -0.81 -14.56
CA GLN A 5 11.20 -0.90 -15.99
C GLN A 5 10.20 -0.10 -16.83
N PHE A 6 8.91 -0.20 -16.51
CA PHE A 6 7.86 0.52 -17.23
C PHE A 6 7.91 2.04 -17.02
N VAL A 7 8.25 2.50 -15.80
CA VAL A 7 8.46 3.93 -15.52
C VAL A 7 9.61 4.49 -16.38
N ARG A 8 10.74 3.78 -16.47
CA ARG A 8 11.86 4.20 -17.34
C ARG A 8 11.50 4.22 -18.82
N GLU A 9 10.65 3.29 -19.26
CA GLU A 9 10.13 3.27 -20.64
C GLU A 9 9.25 4.49 -20.92
N LEU A 10 8.40 4.88 -19.97
CA LEU A 10 7.59 6.11 -20.05
C LEU A 10 8.46 7.36 -20.11
N GLU A 11 9.45 7.50 -19.22
CA GLU A 11 10.38 8.64 -19.17
C GLU A 11 11.18 8.74 -20.49
N SER A 12 11.80 7.64 -20.92
CA SER A 12 12.56 7.59 -22.17
C SER A 12 11.70 7.94 -23.39
N THR A 13 10.45 7.44 -23.43
CA THR A 13 9.53 7.76 -24.53
C THR A 13 9.08 9.22 -24.49
N ALA A 14 8.93 9.81 -23.30
CA ALA A 14 8.61 11.22 -23.16
C ALA A 14 9.77 12.11 -23.64
N ASP A 15 11.01 11.73 -23.31
CA ASP A 15 12.22 12.44 -23.76
C ASP A 15 12.41 12.38 -25.28
N HIS A 16 11.93 11.31 -25.94
CA HIS A 16 12.05 11.08 -27.38
C HIS A 16 10.68 11.07 -28.09
N ILE A 17 9.72 11.86 -27.61
CA ILE A 17 8.32 11.78 -28.06
C ILE A 17 8.13 12.12 -29.55
N SER A 18 9.04 12.90 -30.15
CA SER A 18 9.03 13.20 -31.59
C SER A 18 9.30 11.97 -32.46
N ASP A 19 10.03 10.99 -31.92
CA ASP A 19 10.45 9.78 -32.63
C ASP A 19 9.44 8.64 -32.43
N ALA A 20 8.51 8.80 -31.48
CA ALA A 20 7.52 7.80 -31.14
C ALA A 20 6.34 7.80 -32.12
N SER A 21 5.95 6.62 -32.61
CA SER A 21 4.76 6.52 -33.44
C SER A 21 3.49 6.77 -32.61
N ARG A 22 2.45 7.35 -33.24
CA ARG A 22 1.15 7.54 -32.58
C ARG A 22 0.57 6.22 -32.04
N ALA A 23 0.79 5.11 -32.74
CA ALA A 23 0.29 3.81 -32.31
C ALA A 23 1.02 3.32 -31.05
N ASP A 24 2.34 3.48 -30.99
CA ASP A 24 3.14 3.09 -29.82
C ASP A 24 2.79 3.94 -28.60
N LEU A 25 2.62 5.26 -28.79
CA LEU A 25 2.15 6.17 -27.74
C LEU A 25 0.78 5.74 -27.20
N GLN A 26 -0.16 5.37 -28.07
CA GLN A 26 -1.48 4.89 -27.62
C GLN A 26 -1.38 3.61 -26.79
N VAL A 27 -0.53 2.68 -27.17
CA VAL A 27 -0.32 1.44 -26.42
C VAL A 27 0.34 1.74 -25.07
N LEU A 28 1.37 2.58 -25.05
CA LEU A 28 2.09 2.94 -23.84
C LEU A 28 1.18 3.67 -22.84
N LEU A 29 0.39 4.63 -23.29
CA LEU A 29 -0.57 5.36 -22.45
C LEU A 29 -1.68 4.44 -21.90
N ARG A 30 -2.20 3.49 -22.68
CA ARG A 30 -3.16 2.50 -22.18
C ARG A 30 -2.54 1.62 -21.09
N ARG A 31 -1.29 1.18 -21.26
CA ARG A 31 -0.57 0.41 -20.24
C ARG A 31 -0.34 1.23 -18.98
N ALA A 32 0.01 2.51 -19.11
CA ALA A 32 0.16 3.42 -17.99
C ALA A 32 -1.15 3.63 -17.24
N ALA A 33 -2.26 3.87 -17.95
CA ALA A 33 -3.58 4.02 -17.35
C ALA A 33 -4.02 2.75 -16.61
N LEU A 34 -3.75 1.55 -17.16
CA LEU A 34 -4.03 0.28 -16.49
C LEU A 34 -3.21 0.13 -15.20
N LEU A 35 -1.92 0.47 -15.23
CA LEU A 35 -1.06 0.40 -14.06
C LEU A 35 -1.50 1.40 -12.98
N LEU A 36 -1.80 2.65 -13.34
CA LEU A 36 -2.28 3.69 -12.44
C LEU A 36 -3.65 3.35 -11.83
N ARG A 37 -4.58 2.83 -12.64
CA ARG A 37 -5.88 2.36 -12.14
C ARG A 37 -5.74 1.20 -11.14
N ASN A 38 -4.69 0.40 -11.30
CA ASN A 38 -4.38 -0.73 -10.44
C ASN A 38 -3.34 -0.36 -9.35
N VAL A 39 -2.98 0.91 -9.17
CA VAL A 39 -2.28 1.37 -7.97
C VAL A 39 -3.30 1.33 -6.83
N GLY A 40 -3.45 0.14 -6.24
CA GLY A 40 -4.18 -0.03 -4.99
C GLY A 40 -3.38 0.66 -3.87
N GLY A 41 -3.98 1.66 -3.25
CA GLY A 41 -3.40 2.36 -2.11
C GLY A 41 -4.27 3.53 -1.68
N LEU A 42 -4.30 3.79 -0.38
CA LEU A 42 -4.86 5.03 0.15
C LEU A 42 -3.92 6.18 -0.24
N SER A 43 -4.44 7.20 -0.92
CA SER A 43 -3.67 8.43 -1.10
C SER A 43 -3.67 9.17 0.23
N LEU A 44 -2.48 9.28 0.82
CA LEU A 44 -2.27 10.06 2.03
C LEU A 44 -1.86 11.49 1.66
N ASP A 45 -2.15 12.43 2.56
CA ASP A 45 -1.57 13.77 2.47
C ASP A 45 -0.02 13.68 2.39
N PRO A 46 0.67 14.47 1.55
CA PRO A 46 2.11 14.33 1.33
C PRO A 46 2.96 14.43 2.61
N ASN A 47 2.62 15.34 3.52
CA ASN A 47 3.35 15.49 4.78
C ASN A 47 3.13 14.26 5.68
N THR A 48 1.91 13.75 5.70
CA THR A 48 1.57 12.51 6.42
C THR A 48 2.33 11.31 5.84
N ASP A 49 2.42 11.20 4.51
CA ASP A 49 3.13 10.11 3.85
C ASP A 49 4.63 10.14 4.17
N GLU A 50 5.25 11.32 4.16
CA GLU A 50 6.66 11.52 4.49
C GLU A 50 6.96 11.09 5.93
N VAL A 51 6.16 11.55 6.90
CA VAL A 51 6.32 11.17 8.32
C VAL A 51 6.17 9.65 8.49
N LEU A 52 5.20 9.02 7.82
CA LEU A 52 5.00 7.57 7.89
C LEU A 52 6.12 6.79 7.20
N ASN A 53 6.71 7.32 6.12
CA ASN A 53 7.90 6.73 5.50
C ASN A 53 9.09 6.78 6.47
N GLY A 54 9.30 7.89 7.16
CA GLY A 54 10.34 8.05 8.18
C GLY A 54 10.15 7.07 9.34
N LEU A 55 8.94 7.02 9.89
CA LEU A 55 8.60 6.10 10.99
C LEU A 55 8.77 4.63 10.59
N ALA A 56 8.36 4.25 9.38
CA ALA A 56 8.56 2.91 8.86
C ALA A 56 10.06 2.54 8.78
N ALA A 57 10.89 3.49 8.33
CA ALA A 57 12.34 3.31 8.27
C ALA A 57 12.97 3.18 9.65
N GLU A 58 12.58 4.02 10.61
CA GLU A 58 13.04 3.94 12.01
C GLU A 58 12.67 2.60 12.65
N MET A 59 11.47 2.09 12.36
CA MET A 59 10.99 0.80 12.87
C MET A 59 11.53 -0.41 12.11
N GLY A 60 12.26 -0.20 11.01
CA GLY A 60 12.76 -1.27 10.14
C GLY A 60 11.66 -2.12 9.50
N LYS A 61 10.48 -1.54 9.28
CA LYS A 61 9.30 -2.24 8.74
C LYS A 61 8.86 -1.65 7.40
N PRO A 62 8.27 -2.45 6.49
CA PRO A 62 7.59 -1.91 5.32
C PRO A 62 6.44 -0.98 5.73
N LYS A 63 6.34 0.20 5.10
CA LYS A 63 5.23 1.15 5.35
C LYS A 63 3.82 0.50 5.30
N PRO A 64 3.51 -0.41 4.35
CA PRO A 64 2.20 -1.07 4.35
C PRO A 64 1.90 -1.85 5.64
N GLU A 65 2.90 -2.55 6.20
CA GLU A 65 2.76 -3.29 7.46
C GLU A 65 2.54 -2.33 8.64
N LEU A 66 3.27 -1.22 8.68
CA LEU A 66 3.08 -0.17 9.68
C LEU A 66 1.66 0.41 9.61
N LEU A 67 1.18 0.73 8.41
CA LEU A 67 -0.17 1.27 8.19
C LEU A 67 -1.26 0.29 8.60
N GLU A 68 -1.13 -0.99 8.24
CA GLU A 68 -2.07 -2.03 8.64
C GLU A 68 -2.16 -2.13 10.17
N LYS A 69 -1.01 -2.07 10.86
CA LYS A 69 -0.96 -2.07 12.32
C LYS A 69 -1.64 -0.83 12.93
N ILE A 70 -1.26 0.38 12.50
CA ILE A 70 -1.81 1.63 13.03
C ILE A 70 -3.34 1.67 12.84
N VAL A 71 -3.81 1.36 11.63
CA VAL A 71 -5.24 1.39 11.31
C VAL A 71 -5.99 0.31 12.09
N GLY A 72 -5.43 -0.89 12.20
CA GLY A 72 -6.01 -1.98 12.99
C GLY A 72 -6.16 -1.61 14.47
N GLU A 73 -5.09 -1.10 15.10
CA GLU A 73 -5.10 -0.66 16.49
C GLU A 73 -6.09 0.50 16.73
N TRP A 74 -6.14 1.47 15.82
CA TRP A 74 -7.10 2.57 15.89
C TRP A 74 -8.54 2.06 15.80
N LEU A 75 -8.85 1.16 14.86
CA LEU A 75 -10.19 0.61 14.68
C LEU A 75 -10.63 -0.22 15.89
N VAL A 76 -9.74 -0.98 16.52
CA VAL A 76 -10.02 -1.71 17.77
C VAL A 76 -10.26 -0.73 18.92
N SER A 77 -9.39 0.27 19.07
CA SER A 77 -9.50 1.27 20.15
C SER A 77 -10.78 2.10 20.07
N ASN A 78 -11.34 2.26 18.88
CA ASN A 78 -12.58 2.99 18.63
C ASN A 78 -13.80 2.07 18.43
N ALA A 79 -13.69 0.79 18.81
CA ALA A 79 -14.77 -0.22 18.77
C ALA A 79 -15.38 -0.47 17.37
N TYR A 80 -14.68 -0.12 16.29
CA TYR A 80 -15.05 -0.48 14.92
C TYR A 80 -14.63 -1.91 14.55
N LEU A 81 -13.57 -2.41 15.20
CA LEU A 81 -13.18 -3.81 15.17
C LEU A 81 -13.28 -4.42 16.57
N PRO A 82 -13.64 -5.71 16.69
CA PRO A 82 -13.63 -6.39 17.98
C PRO A 82 -12.19 -6.45 18.51
N VAL A 83 -12.03 -6.28 19.83
CA VAL A 83 -10.76 -6.60 20.49
C VAL A 83 -10.47 -8.08 20.24
N PRO A 84 -9.32 -8.43 19.65
CA PRO A 84 -8.91 -9.83 19.51
C PRO A 84 -8.96 -10.47 20.89
N ARG A 85 -9.85 -11.44 21.08
CA ARG A 85 -9.87 -12.21 22.33
C ARG A 85 -8.58 -13.02 22.32
N GLN A 86 -7.66 -12.70 23.23
CA GLN A 86 -6.65 -13.66 23.63
C GLN A 86 -7.46 -14.79 24.30
N LEU A 87 -7.67 -15.87 23.57
CA LEU A 87 -8.14 -17.11 24.16
C LEU A 87 -6.99 -17.55 25.06
N ASP A 88 -7.03 -17.17 26.34
CA ASP A 88 -6.17 -17.81 27.33
C ASP A 88 -6.50 -19.31 27.26
N GLU A 89 -5.54 -20.11 26.81
CA GLU A 89 -5.64 -21.56 26.64
C GLU A 89 -5.78 -22.31 27.99
N GLU A 90 -6.15 -21.63 29.06
CA GLU A 90 -6.28 -22.18 30.41
C GLU A 90 -7.50 -21.61 31.15
N SER A 91 -8.69 -21.70 30.52
CA SER A 91 -9.93 -21.69 31.30
C SER A 91 -10.40 -23.14 31.50
N THR A 92 -9.72 -23.85 32.39
CA THR A 92 -10.24 -25.07 33.02
C THR A 92 -11.41 -24.63 33.90
N VAL A 93 -12.60 -24.58 33.32
CA VAL A 93 -13.83 -24.38 34.10
C VAL A 93 -14.12 -25.72 34.79
N GLU A 94 -13.76 -25.83 36.08
CA GLU A 94 -14.31 -26.88 36.96
C GLU A 94 -15.79 -26.60 37.17
N GLY A 95 -16.62 -27.16 36.28
CA GLY A 95 -18.05 -27.18 36.45
C GLY A 95 -18.41 -28.13 37.60
N ASN A 96 -18.92 -27.59 38.70
CA ASN A 96 -19.65 -28.37 39.69
C ASN A 96 -21.15 -28.22 39.39
N ALA A 97 -21.76 -29.32 38.97
CA ALA A 97 -23.20 -29.45 38.72
C ALA A 97 -23.99 -29.72 40.00
#